data_AF-A0A421K3Z1-F1
#
_entry.id   AF-A0A421K3Z1-F1
#
_cell.length_a   1.000
_cell.length_b   1.000
_cell.length_c   1.000
_cell.angle_alpha   90.00
_cell.angle_beta   90.00
_cell.angle_gamma   90.00
#
_symmetry.space_group_name_H-M   'P 1'
#
loop_
_entity.id
_entity.type
_entity.pdbx_description
1 polymer ?
#
loop_
_entity_poly.entity_id
_entity_poly.type
_entity_poly.pdbx_seq_one_letter_code
_entity_poly.pdbx_strand_id
1 'polypeptide(L)'
;MLNYLFEKSQERKQLKVELAQYGLSLLDLDPNDLKTLLSTIHRHVTMVSKKYGQPSSDVQHQVITPVVWATAYCLLGASKIVRIDPGFRDIIDEVETELMLHLSGESSDNQSIYPEIFSTLLVSHACHPEVLAFQRNLEYISHSMNLQRPLAG
;
A
#
# COMPACT_ATOMS: atom_id res chain seq x y z
N MET A 1 -22.87 0.49 11.98
CA MET A 1 -23.52 0.67 10.65
C MET A 1 -22.51 0.66 9.49
N LEU A 2 -21.33 1.29 9.62
CA LEU A 2 -20.28 1.26 8.59
C LEU A 2 -19.75 -0.15 8.22
N ASN A 3 -19.63 -1.07 9.18
CA ASN A 3 -19.13 -2.43 8.91
C ASN A 3 -20.01 -3.21 7.91
N TYR A 4 -21.33 -3.01 7.92
CA TYR A 4 -22.26 -3.71 7.01
C TYR A 4 -22.21 -3.18 5.57
N LEU A 5 -21.81 -1.92 5.39
CA LEU A 5 -21.69 -1.29 4.07
C LEU A 5 -20.47 -1.83 3.30
N PHE A 6 -19.35 -2.08 4.00
CA PHE A 6 -18.12 -2.57 3.38
C PHE A 6 -18.12 -4.08 3.12
N GLU A 7 -18.94 -4.87 3.83
CA GLU A 7 -19.05 -6.32 3.59
C GLU A 7 -19.56 -6.67 2.20
N LYS A 8 -20.36 -5.80 1.58
CA LYS A 8 -20.93 -6.00 0.23
C LYS A 8 -20.37 -5.05 -0.81
N SER A 9 -19.39 -4.22 -0.46
CA SER A 9 -18.90 -3.17 -1.35
C SER A 9 -18.16 -3.75 -2.56
N GLN A 10 -18.19 -3.01 -3.65
CA GLN A 10 -17.55 -3.42 -4.90
C GLN A 10 -16.02 -3.42 -4.75
N GLU A 11 -15.49 -2.47 -3.97
CA GLU A 11 -14.08 -2.36 -3.62
C GLU A 11 -13.58 -3.64 -2.93
N ARG A 12 -14.35 -4.17 -1.97
CA ARG A 12 -13.99 -5.42 -1.27
C ARG A 12 -13.97 -6.61 -2.22
N LYS A 13 -14.92 -6.69 -3.15
CA LYS A 13 -14.98 -7.79 -4.13
C LYS A 13 -13.79 -7.75 -5.09
N GLN A 14 -13.47 -6.59 -5.63
CA GLN A 14 -12.34 -6.41 -6.54
C GLN A 14 -11.01 -6.66 -5.82
N LEU A 15 -10.80 -6.07 -4.64
CA LEU A 15 -9.61 -6.30 -3.83
C LEU A 15 -9.40 -7.79 -3.54
N LYS A 16 -10.48 -8.51 -3.20
CA LYS A 16 -10.44 -9.97 -2.99
C LYS A 16 -9.98 -10.72 -4.26
N VAL A 17 -10.53 -10.36 -5.42
CA VAL A 17 -10.23 -11.03 -6.69
C VAL A 17 -8.79 -10.77 -7.12
N GLU A 18 -8.32 -9.53 -7.00
CA GLU A 18 -6.96 -9.16 -7.41
C GLU A 18 -5.90 -9.72 -6.46
N LEU A 19 -6.12 -9.74 -5.13
CA LEU A 19 -5.21 -10.37 -4.17
C LEU A 19 -5.10 -11.90 -4.37
N ALA A 20 -6.18 -12.55 -4.81
CA ALA A 20 -6.18 -13.99 -5.04
C ALA A 20 -5.17 -14.43 -6.12
N GLN A 21 -4.78 -13.53 -7.03
CA GLN A 21 -3.74 -13.79 -8.04
C GLN A 21 -2.37 -14.05 -7.40
N TYR A 22 -2.12 -13.47 -6.22
CA TYR A 22 -0.91 -13.67 -5.44
C TYR A 22 -1.05 -14.78 -4.39
N GLY A 23 -2.14 -15.55 -4.43
CA GLY A 23 -2.46 -16.56 -3.42
C GLY A 23 -2.83 -15.96 -2.05
N LEU A 24 -3.22 -14.68 -2.02
CA LEU A 24 -3.63 -13.97 -0.81
C LEU A 24 -5.15 -13.92 -0.68
N SER A 25 -5.60 -13.89 0.57
CA SER A 25 -6.99 -13.76 0.98
C SER A 25 -7.16 -12.51 1.83
N LEU A 26 -8.37 -11.95 1.84
CA LEU A 26 -8.71 -10.88 2.79
C LEU A 26 -8.59 -11.32 4.26
N LEU A 27 -8.54 -12.63 4.51
CA LEU A 27 -8.33 -13.19 5.84
C LEU A 27 -6.87 -13.13 6.31
N ASP A 28 -5.93 -12.86 5.40
CA ASP A 28 -4.51 -12.71 5.73
C ASP A 28 -4.19 -11.31 6.30
N LEU A 29 -5.20 -10.42 6.31
CA LEU A 29 -5.13 -9.08 6.87
C LEU A 29 -5.83 -9.03 8.23
N ASP A 30 -5.31 -8.20 9.15
CA ASP A 30 -6.06 -7.88 10.37
C ASP A 30 -7.41 -7.25 9.99
N PRO A 31 -8.52 -7.61 10.68
CA PRO A 31 -9.83 -7.05 10.37
C PRO A 31 -9.90 -5.52 10.43
N ASN A 32 -9.11 -4.88 11.30
CA ASN A 32 -9.04 -3.42 11.39
C ASN A 32 -8.25 -2.82 10.22
N ASP A 33 -7.15 -3.46 9.82
CA ASP A 33 -6.39 -3.05 8.63
C ASP A 33 -7.25 -3.14 7.40
N LEU A 34 -7.93 -4.29 7.19
CA LEU A 34 -8.85 -4.48 6.07
C LEU A 34 -9.92 -3.39 6.04
N LYS A 35 -10.48 -3.03 7.19
CA LYS A 35 -11.48 -1.96 7.29
C LYS A 35 -10.87 -0.59 6.91
N THR A 36 -9.67 -0.29 7.39
CA THR A 36 -8.96 0.95 7.07
C THR A 36 -8.65 1.01 5.58
N LEU A 37 -8.11 -0.06 4.99
CA LEU A 37 -7.84 -0.17 3.56
C LEU A 37 -9.10 0.06 2.73
N LEU A 38 -10.21 -0.61 3.06
CA LEU A 38 -11.48 -0.41 2.33
C LEU A 38 -12.00 1.02 2.43
N SER A 39 -11.84 1.67 3.58
CA SER A 39 -12.19 3.08 3.76
C SER A 39 -11.29 4.00 2.93
N THR A 40 -9.99 3.73 2.89
CA THR A 40 -8.99 4.48 2.10
C THR A 40 -9.27 4.32 0.60
N ILE A 41 -9.50 3.11 0.11
CA ILE A 41 -9.88 2.84 -1.28
C ILE A 41 -11.13 3.63 -1.64
N HIS A 42 -12.20 3.50 -0.84
CA HIS A 42 -13.47 4.19 -1.12
C HIS A 42 -13.32 5.71 -1.18
N ARG A 43 -12.51 6.28 -0.27
CA ARG A 43 -12.21 7.71 -0.26
C ARG A 43 -11.46 8.14 -1.52
N HIS A 44 -10.42 7.41 -1.92
CA HIS A 44 -9.64 7.70 -3.13
C HIS A 44 -10.47 7.58 -4.40
N VAL A 45 -11.25 6.49 -4.53
CA VAL A 45 -12.18 6.31 -5.66
C VAL A 45 -13.14 7.50 -5.76
N THR A 46 -13.74 7.90 -4.63
CA THR A 46 -14.67 9.04 -4.60
C THR A 46 -13.97 10.35 -4.97
N MET A 47 -12.76 10.58 -4.47
CA MET A 47 -11.98 11.79 -4.72
C MET A 47 -11.59 11.91 -6.20
N VAL A 48 -11.02 10.85 -6.78
CA VAL A 48 -10.58 10.82 -8.18
C VAL A 48 -11.79 10.90 -9.12
N SER A 49 -12.86 10.14 -8.83
CA SER A 49 -14.13 10.20 -9.58
C SER A 49 -14.70 11.62 -9.63
N LYS A 50 -14.71 12.34 -8.51
CA LYS A 50 -15.17 13.74 -8.45
C LYS A 50 -14.23 14.71 -9.17
N LYS A 51 -12.91 14.56 -8.99
CA LYS A 51 -11.91 15.47 -9.56
C LYS A 51 -11.90 15.42 -11.09
N TYR A 52 -12.08 14.24 -11.67
CA TYR A 52 -11.99 14.02 -13.11
C TYR A 52 -13.35 13.78 -13.78
N GLY A 53 -14.46 13.81 -13.04
CA GLY A 53 -15.80 13.56 -13.56
C GLY A 53 -16.00 12.14 -14.12
N GLN A 54 -15.18 11.18 -13.68
CA GLN A 54 -15.20 9.80 -14.16
C GLN A 54 -16.15 8.93 -13.31
N PRO A 55 -16.82 7.92 -13.91
CA PRO A 55 -17.58 6.94 -13.16
C PRO A 55 -16.71 6.22 -12.12
N SER A 56 -17.23 6.03 -10.91
CA SER A 56 -16.49 5.36 -9.83
C SER A 56 -16.08 3.92 -10.20
N SER A 57 -16.81 3.25 -11.09
CA SER A 57 -16.46 1.92 -11.62
C SER A 57 -15.13 1.91 -12.38
N ASP A 58 -14.83 2.99 -13.10
CA ASP A 58 -13.67 3.06 -13.98
C ASP A 58 -12.43 3.45 -13.17
N VAL A 59 -12.63 4.32 -12.18
CA VAL A 59 -11.62 4.74 -11.21
C VAL A 59 -11.25 3.60 -10.25
N GLN A 60 -12.20 2.72 -9.92
CA GLN A 60 -11.98 1.62 -8.98
C GLN A 60 -10.76 0.77 -9.34
N HIS A 61 -10.61 0.38 -10.60
CA HIS A 61 -9.48 -0.45 -11.02
C HIS A 61 -8.14 0.29 -10.90
N GLN A 62 -8.12 1.59 -11.23
CA GLN A 62 -6.93 2.44 -11.12
C GLN A 62 -6.46 2.59 -9.67
N VAL A 63 -7.40 2.63 -8.72
CA VAL A 63 -7.09 2.78 -7.29
C VAL A 63 -6.77 1.43 -6.64
N ILE A 64 -7.44 0.34 -7.04
CA ILE A 64 -7.26 -0.98 -6.41
C ILE A 64 -5.94 -1.61 -6.81
N THR A 65 -5.48 -1.44 -8.05
CA THR A 65 -4.21 -1.98 -8.54
C THR A 65 -3.02 -1.64 -7.62
N PRO A 66 -2.71 -0.36 -7.33
CA PRO A 66 -1.59 -0.01 -6.44
C PRO A 66 -1.81 -0.50 -5.00
N VAL A 67 -3.07 -0.57 -4.54
CA VAL A 67 -3.40 -1.13 -3.22
C VAL A 67 -3.03 -2.61 -3.16
N VAL A 68 -3.35 -3.36 -4.21
CA VAL A 68 -3.04 -4.78 -4.33
C VAL A 68 -1.53 -4.98 -4.37
N TRP A 69 -0.79 -4.19 -5.16
CA TRP A 69 0.67 -4.29 -5.23
C TRP A 69 1.33 -4.01 -3.88
N ALA A 70 0.96 -2.91 -3.21
CA ALA A 70 1.48 -2.57 -1.88
C ALA A 70 1.14 -3.65 -0.83
N THR A 71 -0.11 -4.14 -0.85
CA THR A 71 -0.57 -5.18 0.08
C THR A 71 0.17 -6.49 -0.16
N ALA A 72 0.29 -6.92 -1.41
CA ALA A 72 0.94 -8.17 -1.77
C ALA A 72 2.44 -8.12 -1.49
N TYR A 73 3.10 -7.00 -1.83
CA TYR A 73 4.49 -6.75 -1.49
C TYR A 73 4.71 -6.80 0.02
N CYS A 74 3.88 -6.07 0.79
CA CYS A 74 3.94 -6.10 2.25
C CYS A 74 3.77 -7.52 2.79
N LEU A 75 2.73 -8.27 2.42
CA LEU A 75 2.44 -9.59 3.02
C LEU A 75 3.39 -10.71 2.57
N LEU A 76 3.91 -10.66 1.34
CA LEU A 76 4.72 -11.75 0.75
C LEU A 76 6.21 -11.46 0.73
N GLY A 77 6.61 -10.19 0.68
CA GLY A 77 7.99 -9.78 0.39
C GLY A 77 8.34 -9.88 -1.09
N ALA A 78 9.38 -9.13 -1.47
CA ALA A 78 9.88 -9.03 -2.84
C ALA A 78 10.24 -10.38 -3.45
N SER A 79 10.91 -11.26 -2.67
CA SER A 79 11.41 -12.52 -3.20
C SER A 79 10.29 -13.49 -3.57
N LYS A 80 9.23 -13.54 -2.76
CA LYS A 80 8.10 -14.45 -2.95
C LYS A 80 7.16 -13.92 -4.02
N ILE A 81 6.87 -12.62 -4.04
CA ILE A 81 5.95 -12.05 -5.03
C ILE A 81 6.48 -12.20 -6.45
N VAL A 82 7.79 -12.00 -6.69
CA VAL A 82 8.42 -12.20 -8.01
C VAL A 82 8.43 -13.65 -8.47
N ARG A 83 8.39 -14.61 -7.53
CA ARG A 83 8.24 -16.03 -7.89
C ARG A 83 6.82 -16.36 -8.34
N ILE A 84 5.82 -15.66 -7.81
CA ILE A 84 4.41 -15.85 -8.16
C ILE A 84 4.11 -15.11 -9.47
N ASP A 85 4.57 -13.86 -9.58
CA ASP A 85 4.46 -13.02 -10.77
C ASP A 85 5.82 -12.39 -11.10
N PRO A 86 6.57 -12.96 -12.06
CA PRO A 86 7.84 -12.40 -12.50
C PRO A 86 7.74 -10.97 -13.05
N GLY A 87 6.59 -10.58 -13.60
CA GLY A 87 6.33 -9.21 -14.08
C GLY A 87 6.30 -8.19 -12.95
N PHE A 88 6.06 -8.64 -11.71
CA PHE A 88 6.13 -7.80 -10.53
C PHE A 88 7.53 -7.22 -10.28
N ARG A 89 8.58 -7.77 -10.90
CA ARG A 89 9.93 -7.19 -10.82
C ARG A 89 9.97 -5.74 -11.29
N ASP A 90 9.24 -5.41 -12.34
CA ASP A 90 9.19 -4.04 -12.88
C ASP A 90 8.34 -3.10 -12.00
N ILE A 91 7.55 -3.69 -11.08
CA ILE A 91 6.66 -2.99 -10.14
C ILE A 91 7.35 -2.76 -8.79
N ILE A 92 8.31 -3.61 -8.40
CA ILE A 92 9.03 -3.49 -7.13
C ILE A 92 9.66 -2.11 -6.98
N ASP A 93 10.31 -1.61 -8.02
CA ASP A 93 10.99 -0.31 -7.95
C ASP A 93 10.00 0.83 -7.65
N GLU A 94 8.79 0.78 -8.22
CA GLU A 94 7.71 1.74 -7.92
C GLU A 94 7.26 1.62 -6.46
N VAL A 95 6.94 0.40 -6.01
CA VAL A 95 6.42 0.13 -4.67
C VAL A 95 7.43 0.48 -3.58
N GLU A 96 8.70 0.13 -3.78
CA GLU A 96 9.80 0.47 -2.87
C GLU A 96 10.10 1.96 -2.86
N THR A 97 10.03 2.64 -4.02
CA THR A 97 10.17 4.10 -4.09
C THR A 97 9.09 4.81 -3.29
N GLU A 98 7.83 4.42 -3.45
CA GLU A 98 6.71 4.99 -2.69
C GLU A 98 6.81 4.70 -1.20
N LEU A 99 7.31 3.51 -0.81
CA LEU A 99 7.61 3.18 0.58
C LEU A 99 8.73 4.06 1.13
N MET A 100 9.81 4.28 0.37
CA MET A 100 10.91 5.17 0.77
C MET A 100 10.42 6.61 0.98
N LEU A 101 9.64 7.14 0.03
CA LEU A 101 9.07 8.49 0.12
C LEU A 101 8.17 8.59 1.37
N HIS A 102 7.29 7.61 1.57
CA HIS A 102 6.44 7.56 2.75
C HIS A 102 7.25 7.61 4.07
N LEU A 103 8.34 6.85 4.15
CA LEU A 103 9.19 6.78 5.35
C LEU A 103 10.08 8.02 5.54
N SER A 104 10.49 8.70 4.47
CA SER A 104 11.26 9.95 4.55
C SER A 104 10.39 11.15 4.96
N GLY A 105 9.05 10.99 4.97
CA GLY A 105 8.10 12.09 5.17
C GLY A 105 7.96 12.97 3.93
N GLU A 106 8.54 12.56 2.80
CA GLU A 106 8.33 13.19 1.51
C GLU A 106 7.04 12.63 0.91
N SER A 107 6.10 13.49 0.54
CA SER A 107 4.93 13.00 -0.19
C SER A 107 5.32 12.85 -1.67
N SER A 108 5.07 11.68 -2.25
CA SER A 108 4.77 11.63 -3.68
C SER A 108 3.56 12.55 -3.94
N ASP A 109 3.38 13.01 -5.18
CA ASP A 109 2.26 13.90 -5.54
C ASP A 109 0.97 13.48 -4.82
N ASN A 110 0.18 14.45 -4.32
CA ASN A 110 -0.99 14.32 -3.42
C ASN A 110 -2.13 13.35 -3.86
N GLN A 111 -1.90 12.47 -4.82
CA GLN A 111 -2.82 11.50 -5.40
C GLN A 111 -2.36 10.04 -5.21
N SER A 112 -1.12 9.78 -4.78
CA SER A 112 -0.68 8.41 -4.51
C SER A 112 -1.42 7.83 -3.31
N ILE A 113 -1.92 6.60 -3.47
CA ILE A 113 -2.58 5.86 -2.38
C ILE A 113 -1.56 5.09 -1.52
N TYR A 114 -0.36 4.81 -2.03
CA TYR A 114 0.67 3.97 -1.39
C TYR A 114 0.99 4.38 0.06
N PRO A 115 1.22 5.67 0.39
CA PRO A 115 1.59 6.05 1.75
C PRO A 115 0.54 5.64 2.81
N GLU A 116 -0.74 5.70 2.45
CA GLU A 116 -1.82 5.31 3.36
C GLU A 116 -1.92 3.80 3.55
N ILE A 117 -1.62 3.03 2.49
CA ILE A 117 -1.58 1.57 2.55
C ILE A 117 -0.43 1.12 3.45
N PHE A 118 0.77 1.68 3.26
CA PHE A 118 1.91 1.38 4.11
C PHE A 118 1.73 1.86 5.55
N SER A 119 1.17 3.04 5.77
CA SER A 119 0.80 3.51 7.12
C SER A 119 -0.10 2.52 7.84
N THR A 120 -1.03 1.89 7.13
CA THR A 120 -1.93 0.89 7.70
C THR A 120 -1.18 -0.40 8.02
N LEU A 121 -0.44 -0.95 7.04
CA LEU A 121 0.12 -2.30 7.12
C LEU A 121 1.42 -2.41 7.94
N LEU A 122 2.21 -1.34 8.01
CA LEU A 122 3.45 -1.33 8.80
C LEU A 122 3.14 -1.23 10.30
N VAL A 123 2.11 -0.48 10.68
CA VAL A 123 1.69 -0.29 12.09
C VAL A 123 1.20 -1.61 12.70
N SER A 124 0.54 -2.46 11.92
CA SER A 124 0.04 -3.75 12.39
C SER A 124 1.09 -4.86 12.39
N HIS A 125 2.32 -4.58 11.96
CA HIS A 125 3.38 -5.57 11.75
C HIS A 125 2.95 -6.73 10.83
N ALA A 126 1.99 -6.50 9.93
CA ALA A 126 1.53 -7.50 8.97
C ALA A 126 2.56 -7.81 7.88
N CYS A 127 3.53 -6.92 7.68
CA CYS A 127 4.50 -7.09 6.60
C CYS A 127 5.52 -8.19 6.85
N HIS A 128 5.88 -8.85 5.75
CA HIS A 128 6.91 -9.87 5.63
C HIS A 128 8.26 -9.36 6.15
N PRO A 129 9.10 -10.23 6.75
CA PRO A 129 10.40 -9.85 7.29
C PRO A 129 11.33 -9.12 6.31
N GLU A 130 11.25 -9.41 5.01
CA GLU A 130 12.01 -8.71 3.97
C GLU A 130 11.65 -7.21 3.93
N VAL A 131 10.37 -6.89 3.96
CA VAL A 131 9.85 -5.51 3.92
C VAL A 131 10.19 -4.78 5.22
N LEU A 132 10.05 -5.46 6.36
CA LEU A 132 10.45 -4.90 7.65
C LEU A 132 11.97 -4.67 7.75
N ALA A 133 12.78 -5.54 7.14
CA ALA A 133 14.23 -5.35 7.07
C ALA A 133 14.59 -4.17 6.17
N PHE A 134 13.90 -4.02 5.03
CA PHE A 134 14.04 -2.87 4.15
C PHE A 134 13.70 -1.56 4.88
N GLN A 135 12.55 -1.49 5.57
CA GLN A 135 12.18 -0.35 6.41
C GLN A 135 13.28 0.00 7.43
N ARG A 136 13.75 -0.97 8.21
CA ARG A 136 14.79 -0.75 9.23
C ARG A 136 16.10 -0.23 8.63
N ASN A 137 16.48 -0.72 7.46
CA ASN A 137 17.68 -0.26 6.76
C ASN A 137 17.54 1.21 6.33
N LEU A 138 16.35 1.61 5.86
CA LEU A 138 16.08 3.01 5.50
C LEU A 138 16.09 3.93 6.72
N GLU A 139 15.46 3.52 7.82
CA GLU A 139 15.48 4.27 9.08
C GLU A 139 16.91 4.45 9.60
N TYR A 140 17.75 3.40 9.52
CA TYR A 140 19.16 3.47 9.89
C TYR A 140 19.93 4.48 9.01
N ILE A 141 19.72 4.45 7.70
CA ILE A 141 20.36 5.41 6.77
C ILE A 141 19.91 6.83 7.11
N SER A 142 18.61 7.08 7.28
CA SER A 142 18.08 8.40 7.64
C SER A 142 18.63 8.92 8.98
N HIS A 143 18.71 8.07 10.01
CA HIS A 143 19.30 8.43 11.29
C HIS A 143 20.80 8.72 11.18
N SER A 144 21.55 7.92 10.42
CA SER A 144 22.99 8.12 10.22
C SER A 144 23.31 9.44 9.49
N MET A 145 22.47 9.84 8.52
CA MET A 145 22.63 11.10 7.79
C MET A 145 22.25 12.33 8.63
N ASN A 146 21.25 12.21 9.52
CA ASN A 146 20.89 13.30 10.42
C ASN A 146 21.93 13.55 11.53
N LEU A 147 22.65 12.51 11.97
CA LEU A 147 23.79 12.64 12.89
C LEU A 147 25.04 13.27 12.26
N GLN A 148 25.13 13.29 10.93
CA GLN A 148 26.23 13.90 10.19
C GLN A 148 25.98 15.35 9.75
N ARG A 149 24.80 15.93 10.01
CA ARG A 149 24.60 17.37 9.84
C ARG A 149 25.34 18.10 10.96
N PRO A 150 26.43 18.84 10.68
CA PRO A 150 27.03 19.69 11.69
C PRO A 150 25.98 20.71 12.11
N LEU A 151 25.90 20.98 13.42
CA LEU A 151 25.33 22.22 13.94
C LEU A 151 26.13 23.38 13.34
N ALA A 152 25.77 23.83 12.15
CA ALA A 152 26.19 25.11 11.64
C ALA A 152 25.47 26.17 12.49
N GLY A 153 26.22 26.75 13.42
CA GLY A 153 25.86 27.97 14.13
C GLY A 153 25.91 29.20 13.22
#